data_AF-A0A1E5NDD5-F1
#
_entry.id   AF-A0A1E5NDD5-F1
#
_cell.length_a   1.000
_cell.length_b   1.000
_cell.length_c   1.000
_cell.angle_alpha   90.00
_cell.angle_beta   90.00
_cell.angle_gamma   90.00
#
_symmetry.space_group_name_H-M   'P 1'
#
loop_
_entity.id
_entity.type
_entity.pdbx_description
1 polymer ?
#
loop_
_entity_poly.entity_id
_entity_poly.type
_entity_poly.pdbx_seq_one_letter_code
_entity_poly.pdbx_strand_id
1 'polypeptide(L)' 'MNNKERIIKIIKIIAYLFSYMMVTVVAFNYGYMFYAVKFDGASAPPSISFIFAIPFIVAILVCFIIIRIIKKRMKD' A
#
# COMPACT_ATOMS: atom_id res chain seq x y z
N MET A 1 9.67 24.39 -11.09
CA MET A 1 8.89 23.13 -11.27
C MET A 1 7.42 23.51 -11.35
N ASN A 2 6.72 23.15 -12.43
CA ASN A 2 5.29 23.47 -12.63
C ASN A 2 4.46 22.91 -11.46
N ASN A 3 3.37 23.58 -11.07
CA ASN A 3 2.46 23.11 -10.02
C ASN A 3 1.95 21.69 -10.28
N LYS A 4 1.67 21.33 -11.55
CA LYS A 4 1.28 19.96 -11.94
C LYS A 4 2.39 18.93 -11.65
N GLU A 5 3.65 19.28 -11.95
CA GLU A 5 4.82 18.43 -11.65
C GLU A 5 5.06 18.26 -10.14
N ARG A 6 4.83 19.32 -9.35
CA ARG A 6 4.87 19.24 -7.88
C ARG A 6 3.84 18.26 -7.34
N ILE A 7 2.60 18.34 -7.83
CA ILE A 7 1.51 17.42 -7.43
C ILE A 7 1.88 15.98 -7.77
N ILE A 8 2.36 15.70 -8.98
CA ILE A 8 2.79 14.35 -9.37
C ILE A 8 3.89 13.83 -8.45
N LYS A 9 4.88 14.67 -8.09
CA LYS A 9 5.96 14.28 -7.17
C LYS A 9 5.42 13.92 -5.79
N ILE A 10 4.48 14.69 -5.25
CA ILE A 10 3.85 14.41 -3.96
C ILE A 10 3.07 13.09 -4.00
N ILE A 11 2.26 12.86 -5.04
CA ILE A 11 1.49 11.61 -5.18
C ILE A 11 2.42 10.40 -5.27
N LYS A 12 3.57 10.51 -5.96
CA LYS A 12 4.59 9.44 -5.99
C LYS A 12 5.17 9.14 -4.60
N ILE A 13 5.47 10.17 -3.81
CA ILE A 13 5.96 10.01 -2.43
C ILE A 13 4.91 9.32 -1.57
N ILE A 14 3.64 9.71 -1.70
CA ILE A 14 2.51 9.08 -0.98
C ILE A 14 2.38 7.60 -1.36
N ALA A 15 2.43 7.26 -2.65
CA ALA A 15 2.37 5.88 -3.11
C ALA A 15 3.54 5.03 -2.57
N TYR A 16 4.73 5.61 -2.50
CA TYR A 16 5.91 4.96 -1.92
C TYR A 16 5.75 4.74 -0.41
N LEU A 17 5.19 5.71 0.31
CA LEU A 17 4.88 5.58 1.73
C LEU A 17 3.85 4.45 1.97
N PHE A 18 2.80 4.36 1.15
CA PHE A 18 1.85 3.25 1.23
C PHE A 18 2.49 1.89 1.01
N SER A 19 3.48 1.78 0.11
CA SER A 19 4.23 0.53 -0.06
C SER A 19 4.98 0.13 1.21
N TYR A 20 5.61 1.07 1.92
CA TYR A 20 6.25 0.77 3.20
C TYR A 20 5.25 0.39 4.28
N MET A 21 4.18 1.17 4.41
CA MET A 21 3.12 0.89 5.39
C MET A 21 2.49 -0.49 5.17
N MET A 22 2.28 -0.89 3.90
CA MET A 22 1.79 -2.21 3.54
C MET A 22 2.69 -3.31 4.12
N VAL A 23 4.00 -3.24 3.87
CA VAL A 23 4.96 -4.23 4.35
C VAL A 23 4.99 -4.27 5.86
N THR A 24 5.03 -3.11 6.52
CA THR A 24 5.02 -3.02 7.99
C THR A 24 3.77 -3.64 8.59
N VAL A 25 2.58 -3.30 8.09
CA VAL A 25 1.31 -3.84 8.60
C VAL A 25 1.21 -5.34 8.38
N VAL A 26 1.54 -5.82 7.18
CA VAL A 26 1.49 -7.26 6.88
C VAL A 26 2.49 -8.04 7.73
N ALA A 27 3.74 -7.58 7.85
CA ALA A 27 4.77 -8.26 8.62
C ALA A 27 4.42 -8.33 10.12
N PHE A 28 3.91 -7.23 10.68
CA PHE A 28 3.48 -7.20 12.08
C PHE A 28 2.34 -8.19 12.33
N ASN A 29 1.29 -8.17 11.50
CA ASN A 29 0.16 -9.09 11.63
C ASN A 29 0.56 -10.54 11.38
N TYR A 30 1.47 -10.80 10.43
CA TYR A 30 2.00 -12.14 10.19
C TYR A 30 2.73 -12.68 11.42
N GLY A 31 3.61 -11.88 12.04
CA GLY A 31 4.33 -12.26 13.24
C GLY A 31 3.39 -12.54 14.42
N TYR A 32 2.38 -11.69 14.59
CA TYR A 32 1.33 -11.91 15.60
C TYR A 32 0.57 -13.21 15.36
N MET A 33 0.11 -13.47 14.13
CA MET A 33 -0.61 -14.71 13.81
C MET A 33 0.29 -15.95 13.95
N PHE A 34 1.57 -15.85 13.59
CA PHE A 34 2.53 -16.94 13.78
C PHE A 34 2.68 -17.31 15.26
N TYR A 35 2.76 -16.31 16.13
CA TYR A 35 2.74 -16.51 17.58
C TYR A 35 1.42 -17.14 18.04
N ALA A 36 0.29 -16.61 17.59
CA ALA A 36 -1.04 -17.08 17.99
C ALA A 36 -1.29 -18.54 17.60
N VAL A 37 -0.85 -18.98 16.42
CA VAL A 37 -0.92 -20.39 16.00
C VAL A 37 -0.05 -21.28 16.88
N LYS A 38 1.14 -20.79 17.28
CA LYS A 38 2.10 -21.58 18.05
C LYS A 38 1.74 -21.71 19.53
N PHE A 39 1.13 -20.68 20.12
CA PHE A 39 0.97 -20.59 21.58
C PHE A 39 -0.46 -20.33 22.05
N ASP A 40 -1.32 -19.73 21.22
CA ASP A 40 -2.67 -19.28 21.61
C ASP A 40 -3.78 -20.19 21.04
N GLY A 41 -3.40 -21.28 20.35
CA GLY A 41 -4.34 -22.23 19.77
C GLY A 41 -5.14 -21.68 18.57
N ALA A 42 -4.68 -20.59 17.95
CA ALA A 42 -5.34 -20.02 16.79
C ALA A 42 -5.35 -21.00 15.61
N SER A 43 -6.51 -21.21 14.99
CA SER A 43 -6.67 -22.14 13.86
C SER A 43 -6.35 -21.51 12.49
N ALA A 44 -6.38 -20.18 12.38
CA ALA A 44 -6.15 -19.50 11.12
C ALA A 44 -4.64 -19.44 10.79
N PRO A 45 -4.22 -19.75 9.55
CA PRO A 45 -2.81 -19.72 9.19
C PRO A 45 -2.30 -18.27 9.12
N PRO A 46 -1.00 -18.02 9.40
CA PRO A 46 -0.42 -16.67 9.37
C PRO A 46 -0.50 -15.98 8.00
N SER A 47 -0.66 -16.74 6.92
CA SER A 47 -0.87 -16.23 5.57
C SER A 47 -2.14 -15.40 5.40
N ILE A 48 -3.12 -15.51 6.30
CA ILE A 48 -4.32 -14.65 6.27
C ILE A 48 -3.94 -13.16 6.45
N SER A 49 -2.80 -12.85 7.07
CA SER A 49 -2.34 -11.46 7.21
C SER A 49 -2.07 -10.74 5.89
N PHE A 50 -1.88 -11.46 4.77
CA PHE A 50 -1.73 -10.84 3.45
C PHE A 50 -3.00 -10.11 2.98
N ILE A 51 -4.18 -10.39 3.57
CA ILE A 51 -5.41 -9.65 3.25
C ILE A 51 -5.27 -8.15 3.57
N PHE A 52 -4.45 -7.81 4.56
CA PHE A 52 -4.17 -6.42 4.91
C PHE A 52 -3.39 -5.66 3.83
N ALA A 53 -2.80 -6.35 2.84
CA ALA A 53 -2.14 -5.72 1.70
C ALA A 53 -3.14 -5.09 0.70
N ILE A 54 -4.35 -5.66 0.59
CA ILE A 54 -5.38 -5.26 -0.38
C ILE A 54 -5.68 -3.75 -0.36
N PRO A 55 -6.00 -3.12 0.80
CA PRO A 55 -6.30 -1.68 0.83
C PRO A 55 -5.12 -0.82 0.35
N PHE A 56 -3.89 -1.20 0.63
CA PHE A 56 -2.70 -0.47 0.17
C PHE A 56 -2.49 -0.62 -1.34
N ILE A 57 -2.67 -1.83 -1.88
CA ILE A 57 -2.59 -2.06 -3.34
C ILE A 57 -3.62 -1.21 -4.08
N VAL A 58 -4.87 -1.17 -3.58
CA VAL A 58 -5.93 -0.34 -4.15
C VAL A 58 -5.54 1.14 -4.10
N ALA A 59 -5.04 1.64 -2.97
CA ALA A 59 -4.60 3.03 -2.83
C ALA A 59 -3.45 3.38 -3.80
N ILE A 60 -2.46 2.50 -3.94
CA ILE A 60 -1.34 2.68 -4.89
C ILE A 60 -1.86 2.74 -6.34
N LEU A 61 -2.78 1.86 -6.72
CA LEU A 61 -3.40 1.88 -8.05
C LEU A 61 -4.14 3.20 -8.32
N VAL A 62 -4.89 3.71 -7.34
CA VAL A 62 -5.57 5.01 -7.44
C VAL A 62 -4.55 6.13 -7.65
N CYS A 63 -3.43 6.14 -6.92
CA CYS A 63 -2.35 7.11 -7.15
C CYS A 63 -1.82 7.06 -8.58
N PHE A 64 -1.61 5.86 -9.15
CA PHE A 64 -1.17 5.70 -10.54
C PHE A 64 -2.19 6.23 -11.55
N ILE A 65 -3.49 5.94 -11.34
CA ILE A 65 -4.58 6.42 -12.20
C ILE A 65 -4.62 7.95 -12.20
N ILE A 66 -4.54 8.58 -11.03
CA ILE A 66 -4.54 10.04 -10.91
C ILE A 66 -3.34 10.65 -11.64
N ILE A 67 -2.13 10.11 -11.45
CA ILE A 67 -0.93 10.57 -12.17
C ILE A 67 -1.13 10.46 -13.68
N ARG A 68 -1.71 9.36 -14.16
CA ARG A 68 -1.96 9.13 -15.59
C ARG A 68 -2.94 10.16 -16.16
N ILE A 69 -4.00 10.50 -15.42
CA ILE A 69 -4.98 11.53 -15.80
C ILE A 69 -4.33 12.91 -15.89
N ILE A 70 -3.53 13.29 -14.88
CA ILE A 70 -2.83 14.60 -14.86
C ILE A 70 -1.87 14.70 -16.05
N LYS A 71 -1.09 13.65 -16.31
CA LYS A 71 -0.13 13.63 -17.43
C LYS A 71 -0.82 13.71 -18.79
N LYS A 72 -1.96 13.04 -18.97
CA LYS A 72 -2.75 13.15 -20.21
C LYS A 72 -3.15 14.61 -20.47
N ARG A 73 -3.70 15.27 -19.44
CA ARG A 73 -4.09 16.70 -19.41
C ARG A 73 -2.93 17.71 -19.47
N MET A 74 -1.70 17.24 -19.63
CA MET A 74 -0.51 18.09 -19.87
C MET A 74 0.02 17.95 -21.30
N LYS A 75 -0.34 16.86 -21.99
CA LYS A 75 0.05 16.59 -23.36
C LYS A 75 -0.99 17.11 -24.36
N ASP A 76 -2.24 17.17 -23.93
CA ASP A 76 -3.34 17.91 -24.56
C ASP A 76 -3.13 19.43 -24.35
#